data_AF-A0A958PE59-F1
#
_entry.id   AF-A0A958PE59-F1
#
_cell.length_a   1.000
_cell.length_b   1.000
_cell.length_c   1.000
_cell.angle_alpha   90.00
_cell.angle_beta   90.00
_cell.angle_gamma   90.00
#
_symmetry.space_group_name_H-M   'P 1'
#
loop_
_entity.id
_entity.type
_entity.pdbx_description
1 polymer ?
#
loop_
_entity_poly.entity_id
_entity_poly.type
_entity_poly.pdbx_seq_one_letter_code
_entity_poly.pdbx_strand_id
1 'polypeptide(L)'
;MWQRRQIGQPNRPSFYNSKTTLFIDKDFQVKYIFFVVGATFVGMALLLTPIWIYTQQNFEIFENLAYLYSPNLVEHINREAQQINLIIIATFLGVLCFFTFISMKLTSQIVGPIKVIKNHLKFLSRGIWSQRPVKVRENDEFQDLVDSYNYFYQSFRHQIKKDIDLLNEIQVNLSDRESYRAWKSLITEKQAQLNLAYKTERMGDQSCPVIKIHEQELKKDKENQAS
;
A
#
# COMPACT_ATOMS: atom_id res chain seq x y z
N MET A 1 -28.85 -23.15 25.16
CA MET A 1 -27.65 -23.73 24.51
C MET A 1 -27.04 -22.67 23.59
N TRP A 2 -26.00 -21.96 24.05
CA TRP A 2 -25.32 -20.95 23.24
C TRP A 2 -24.08 -21.57 22.61
N GLN A 3 -24.15 -21.87 21.32
CA GLN A 3 -23.06 -22.40 20.52
C GLN A 3 -21.94 -21.35 20.47
N ARG A 4 -20.83 -21.61 21.17
CA ARG A 4 -19.61 -20.79 21.06
C ARG A 4 -19.12 -20.89 19.62
N ARG A 5 -19.41 -19.85 18.82
CA ARG A 5 -18.87 -19.66 17.49
C ARG A 5 -17.36 -19.57 17.65
N GLN A 6 -16.64 -20.65 17.33
CA GLN A 6 -15.18 -20.63 17.36
C GLN A 6 -14.74 -19.57 16.36
N ILE A 7 -14.18 -18.47 16.87
CA ILE A 7 -13.58 -17.42 16.07
C ILE A 7 -12.34 -18.08 15.46
N GLY A 8 -12.50 -18.61 14.25
CA GLY A 8 -11.40 -19.20 13.50
C GLY A 8 -10.24 -18.21 13.54
N GLN A 9 -9.07 -18.68 13.98
CA GLN A 9 -7.89 -17.81 14.02
C GLN A 9 -7.77 -17.15 12.66
N PRO A 10 -7.74 -15.80 12.60
CA PRO A 10 -7.67 -15.11 11.32
C PRO A 10 -6.47 -15.66 10.60
N ASN A 11 -6.74 -16.27 9.44
CA ASN A 11 -5.75 -16.90 8.58
C ASN A 11 -4.61 -15.90 8.43
N ARG A 12 -3.49 -16.14 9.12
CA ARG A 12 -2.39 -15.17 9.17
C ARG A 12 -1.91 -15.08 7.74
N PRO A 13 -2.08 -13.94 7.04
CA PRO A 13 -1.60 -13.86 5.66
C PRO A 13 -0.12 -14.21 5.72
N SER A 14 0.30 -15.25 4.99
CA SER A 14 1.70 -15.65 4.95
C SER A 14 2.48 -14.45 4.41
N PHE A 15 3.13 -13.72 5.32
CA PHE A 15 3.81 -12.49 4.99
C PHE A 15 4.99 -12.83 4.09
N TYR A 16 4.95 -12.24 2.89
CA TYR A 16 6.10 -12.03 2.03
C TYR A 16 6.83 -13.30 1.58
N ASN A 17 6.19 -14.06 0.68
CA ASN A 17 6.98 -14.89 -0.23
C ASN A 17 7.78 -13.91 -1.11
N SER A 18 9.07 -13.71 -0.80
CA SER A 18 9.98 -12.74 -1.43
C SER A 18 10.33 -13.05 -2.89
N LYS A 19 9.50 -13.87 -3.57
CA LYS A 19 9.66 -14.10 -5.00
C LYS A 19 9.53 -12.74 -5.68
N THR A 20 10.61 -12.31 -6.29
CA THR A 20 10.74 -11.10 -7.11
C THR A 20 9.89 -11.28 -8.36
N THR A 21 8.58 -11.29 -8.21
CA THR A 21 7.68 -11.24 -9.34
C THR A 21 7.70 -9.82 -9.85
N LEU A 22 8.24 -9.64 -11.06
CA LEU A 22 8.39 -8.35 -11.72
C LEU A 22 7.05 -7.59 -11.83
N PHE A 23 5.94 -8.33 -11.83
CA PHE A 23 4.58 -7.80 -11.81
C PHE A 23 3.91 -8.00 -10.44
N ILE A 24 3.75 -6.90 -9.69
CA ILE A 24 3.05 -6.89 -8.39
C ILE A 24 1.56 -6.56 -8.57
N ASP A 25 1.26 -5.62 -9.47
CA ASP A 25 -0.09 -5.17 -9.81
C ASP A 25 -0.11 -4.79 -11.29
N LYS A 26 -0.56 -5.74 -12.14
CA LYS A 26 -0.48 -5.60 -13.60
C LYS A 26 -1.31 -4.44 -14.10
N ASP A 27 -2.48 -4.21 -13.53
CA ASP A 27 -3.43 -3.21 -14.02
C ASP A 27 -2.89 -1.79 -13.81
N PHE A 28 -2.26 -1.55 -12.66
CA PHE A 28 -1.61 -0.27 -12.38
C PHE A 28 -0.34 -0.10 -13.21
N GLN A 29 0.51 -1.13 -13.28
CA GLN A 29 1.78 -1.07 -14.00
C GLN A 29 1.60 -0.82 -15.50
N VAL A 30 0.67 -1.55 -16.13
CA VAL A 30 0.40 -1.40 -17.57
C VAL A 30 -0.12 0.00 -17.89
N LYS A 31 -1.03 0.54 -17.08
CA LYS A 31 -1.52 1.92 -17.27
C LYS A 31 -0.38 2.94 -17.24
N TYR A 32 0.49 2.86 -16.23
CA TYR A 32 1.58 3.82 -16.10
C TYR A 32 2.62 3.68 -17.22
N ILE A 33 3.03 2.44 -17.53
CA ILE A 33 3.95 2.16 -18.64
C ILE A 33 3.36 2.68 -19.96
N PHE A 34 2.07 2.46 -20.21
CA PHE A 34 1.40 2.96 -21.40
C PHE A 34 1.46 4.49 -21.50
N PHE A 35 1.23 5.22 -20.40
CA PHE A 35 1.34 6.67 -20.40
C PHE A 35 2.78 7.15 -20.66
N VAL A 36 3.79 6.56 -20.02
CA VAL A 36 5.19 6.99 -20.21
C VAL A 36 5.70 6.65 -21.60
N VAL A 37 5.43 5.44 -22.09
CA VAL A 37 5.82 5.01 -23.44
C VAL A 37 5.07 5.80 -24.50
N GLY A 38 3.77 6.06 -24.29
CA GLY A 38 2.97 6.90 -25.18
C GLY A 38 3.49 8.34 -25.27
N ALA A 39 3.80 8.97 -24.13
CA ALA A 39 4.40 10.31 -24.10
C ALA A 39 5.78 10.33 -24.79
N THR A 40 6.60 9.30 -24.55
CA THR A 40 7.92 9.14 -25.21
C THR A 40 7.76 8.99 -26.72
N PHE A 41 6.81 8.17 -27.18
CA PHE A 41 6.51 7.98 -28.59
C PHE A 41 6.10 9.30 -29.26
N VAL A 42 5.17 10.05 -28.64
CA VAL A 42 4.72 11.35 -29.17
C VAL A 42 5.87 12.36 -29.22
N GLY A 43 6.68 12.44 -28.15
CA GLY A 43 7.84 13.33 -28.11
C GLY A 43 8.88 12.98 -29.18
N MET A 44 9.17 11.69 -29.35
CA MET A 44 10.09 11.21 -30.40
C MET A 44 9.54 11.45 -31.79
N ALA A 45 8.24 11.25 -32.04
CA ALA A 45 7.62 11.56 -33.32
C ALA A 45 7.73 13.05 -33.64
N LEU A 46 7.44 13.92 -32.66
CA LEU A 46 7.54 15.36 -32.83
C LEU A 46 8.97 15.81 -33.16
N LEU A 47 9.99 15.20 -32.55
CA LEU A 47 11.40 15.55 -32.79
C LEU A 47 11.97 14.92 -34.06
N LEU A 48 11.73 13.63 -34.31
CA LEU A 48 12.35 12.91 -35.42
C LEU A 48 11.67 13.17 -36.77
N THR A 49 10.38 13.50 -36.79
CA THR A 49 9.66 13.80 -38.04
C THR A 49 10.28 14.95 -38.83
N PRO A 50 10.52 16.16 -38.25
CA PRO A 50 11.16 17.24 -38.99
C PRO A 50 12.59 16.87 -39.41
N ILE A 51 13.36 16.20 -38.55
CA ILE A 51 14.72 15.74 -38.88
C ILE A 51 14.70 14.82 -40.10
N TRP A 52 13.78 13.86 -40.12
CA TRP A 52 13.59 12.96 -41.25
C TRP A 52 13.23 13.73 -42.51
N ILE A 53 12.25 14.64 -42.47
CA ILE A 53 11.83 15.45 -43.62
C ILE A 53 13.00 16.26 -44.18
N TYR A 54 13.73 16.99 -43.33
CA TYR A 54 14.90 17.78 -43.75
C TYR A 54 15.99 16.89 -44.33
N THR A 55 16.22 15.73 -43.75
CA THR A 55 17.22 14.76 -44.26
C THR A 55 16.85 14.29 -45.66
N GLN A 56 15.58 13.93 -45.89
CA GLN A 56 15.10 13.50 -47.21
C GLN A 56 15.20 14.62 -48.25
N GLN A 57 14.80 15.85 -47.89
CA GLN A 57 14.94 17.02 -48.78
C GLN A 57 16.40 17.30 -49.15
N ASN A 58 17.32 17.21 -48.18
CA ASN A 58 18.74 17.41 -48.45
C ASN A 58 19.30 16.34 -49.39
N PHE A 59 18.92 15.07 -49.20
CA PHE A 59 19.36 13.97 -50.08
C PHE A 59 18.83 14.12 -51.50
N GLU A 60 17.58 14.54 -51.68
CA GLU A 60 17.01 14.80 -53.00
C GLU A 60 17.78 15.91 -53.75
N ILE A 61 18.18 16.98 -53.05
CA ILE A 61 19.02 18.03 -53.63
C ILE A 61 20.40 17.48 -54.05
N PHE A 62 21.04 16.70 -53.18
CA PHE A 62 22.34 16.09 -53.49
C PHE A 62 22.28 15.11 -54.66
N GLU A 63 21.21 14.32 -54.74
CA GLU A 63 21.01 13.38 -55.84
C GLU A 63 20.84 14.12 -57.17
N ASN A 64 20.01 15.16 -57.21
CA ASN A 64 19.80 16.01 -58.39
C ASN A 64 21.11 16.67 -58.86
N LEU A 65 21.94 17.16 -57.94
CA LEU A 65 23.25 17.71 -58.26
C LEU A 65 24.23 16.62 -58.76
N ALA A 66 24.20 15.43 -58.15
CA ALA A 66 25.05 14.32 -58.57
C ALA A 66 24.74 13.88 -60.00
N TYR A 67 23.47 13.82 -60.41
CA TYR A 67 23.10 13.52 -61.80
C TYR A 67 23.70 14.51 -62.80
N LEU A 68 23.79 15.79 -62.44
CA LEU A 68 24.30 16.84 -63.33
C LEU A 68 25.83 16.83 -63.47
N TYR A 69 26.54 16.60 -62.36
CA TYR A 69 28.00 16.80 -62.32
C TYR A 69 28.81 15.50 -62.26
N SER A 70 28.31 14.48 -61.56
CA SER A 70 29.05 13.26 -61.24
C SER A 70 28.10 12.07 -61.03
N PRO A 71 27.61 11.42 -62.10
CA PRO A 71 26.57 10.38 -62.00
C PRO A 71 27.00 9.17 -61.16
N ASN A 72 28.30 8.86 -61.10
CA ASN A 72 28.83 7.79 -60.26
C ASN A 72 28.62 8.03 -58.75
N LEU A 73 28.32 9.26 -58.33
CA LEU A 73 28.11 9.63 -56.92
C LEU A 73 26.69 9.28 -56.42
N VAL A 74 25.73 9.12 -57.32
CA VAL A 74 24.32 8.84 -57.00
C VAL A 74 24.18 7.57 -56.16
N GLU A 75 24.91 6.50 -56.50
CA GLU A 75 24.88 5.24 -55.75
C GLU A 75 25.38 5.42 -54.31
N HIS A 76 26.44 6.23 -54.13
CA HIS A 76 26.98 6.52 -52.80
C HIS A 76 25.99 7.32 -51.96
N ILE A 77 25.34 8.33 -52.53
CA ILE A 77 24.33 9.17 -51.86
C ILE A 77 23.14 8.30 -51.41
N ASN A 78 22.65 7.42 -52.29
CA ASN A 78 21.55 6.52 -51.96
C ASN A 78 21.90 5.56 -50.82
N ARG A 79 23.13 5.03 -50.81
CA ARG A 79 23.60 4.17 -49.72
C ARG A 79 23.68 4.92 -48.39
N GLU A 80 24.17 6.16 -48.40
CA GLU A 80 24.22 7.00 -47.20
C GLU A 80 22.82 7.35 -46.68
N ALA A 81 21.88 7.68 -47.56
CA ALA A 81 20.49 7.93 -47.19
C ALA A 81 19.85 6.70 -46.50
N GLN A 82 20.08 5.49 -47.03
CA GLN A 82 19.63 4.25 -46.41
C GLN A 82 20.26 4.02 -45.03
N GLN A 83 21.55 4.31 -44.87
CA GLN A 83 22.24 4.18 -43.59
C GLN A 83 21.70 5.17 -42.54
N ILE A 84 21.47 6.42 -42.92
CA ILE A 84 20.89 7.41 -42.00
C ILE A 84 19.47 7.02 -41.61
N ASN A 85 18.65 6.56 -42.56
CA ASN A 85 17.31 6.06 -42.27
C ASN A 85 17.33 4.88 -41.27
N LEU A 86 18.25 3.93 -41.46
CA LEU A 86 18.45 2.81 -40.55
C LEU A 86 18.86 3.29 -39.15
N ILE A 87 19.77 4.26 -39.06
CA ILE A 87 20.20 4.86 -37.78
C ILE A 87 19.03 5.54 -37.06
N ILE A 88 18.19 6.30 -37.77
CA ILE A 88 17.02 6.96 -37.18
C ILE A 88 16.05 5.92 -36.61
N ILE A 89 15.73 4.87 -37.36
CA ILE A 89 14.84 3.78 -36.92
C ILE A 89 15.44 3.04 -35.72
N ALA A 90 16.73 2.69 -35.79
CA ALA A 90 17.43 2.02 -34.71
C ALA A 90 17.46 2.87 -33.43
N THR A 91 17.69 4.18 -33.57
CA THR A 91 17.66 5.14 -32.45
C THR A 91 16.26 5.22 -31.83
N PHE A 92 15.22 5.31 -32.65
CA PHE A 92 13.83 5.35 -32.19
C PHE A 92 13.47 4.09 -31.38
N LEU A 93 13.77 2.91 -31.91
CA LEU A 93 13.53 1.64 -31.22
C LEU A 93 14.37 1.50 -29.95
N GLY A 94 15.63 1.91 -29.99
CA GLY A 94 16.53 1.89 -28.83
C GLY A 94 16.00 2.74 -27.68
N VAL A 95 15.57 3.97 -27.96
CA VAL A 95 14.96 4.87 -26.98
C VAL A 95 13.66 4.29 -26.42
N LEU A 96 12.77 3.76 -27.27
CA LEU A 96 11.52 3.13 -26.80
C LEU A 96 11.79 1.93 -25.87
N CYS A 97 12.71 1.05 -26.24
CA CYS A 97 13.10 -0.09 -25.41
C CYS A 97 13.69 0.38 -24.06
N PHE A 98 14.58 1.37 -24.10
CA PHE A 98 15.19 1.94 -22.90
C PHE A 98 14.13 2.53 -21.95
N PHE A 99 13.24 3.38 -22.43
CA PHE A 99 12.19 3.98 -21.60
C PHE A 99 11.17 2.96 -21.11
N THR A 100 10.85 1.93 -21.91
CA THR A 100 9.98 0.84 -21.46
C THR A 100 10.61 0.09 -20.29
N PHE A 101 11.90 -0.25 -20.39
CA PHE A 101 12.64 -0.93 -19.34
C PHE A 101 12.72 -0.09 -18.05
N ILE A 102 13.09 1.19 -18.17
CA ILE A 102 13.16 2.12 -17.03
C ILE A 102 11.78 2.29 -16.38
N SER A 103 10.73 2.48 -17.17
CA SER A 103 9.35 2.65 -16.67
C SER A 103 8.89 1.40 -15.90
N MET A 104 9.20 0.22 -16.41
CA MET A 104 8.88 -1.04 -15.74
C MET A 104 9.62 -1.17 -14.40
N LYS A 105 10.93 -0.85 -14.37
CA LYS A 105 11.73 -0.88 -13.15
C LYS A 105 11.22 0.11 -12.11
N LEU A 106 11.03 1.38 -12.49
CA LEU A 106 10.52 2.43 -11.60
C LEU A 106 9.16 2.02 -11.03
N THR A 107 8.21 1.67 -11.88
CA THR A 107 6.85 1.34 -11.43
C THR A 107 6.83 0.15 -10.46
N SER A 108 7.74 -0.83 -10.63
CA SER A 108 7.85 -1.95 -9.70
C SER A 108 8.30 -1.53 -8.30
N GLN A 109 9.20 -0.54 -8.19
CA GLN A 109 9.68 0.01 -6.92
C GLN A 109 8.61 0.87 -6.22
N ILE A 110 7.71 1.50 -6.97
CA ILE A 110 6.61 2.31 -6.42
C ILE A 110 5.45 1.44 -5.90
N VAL A 111 5.00 0.48 -6.72
CA VAL A 111 3.77 -0.29 -6.44
C VAL A 111 3.91 -1.18 -5.21
N GLY A 112 5.12 -1.71 -4.96
CA GLY A 112 5.38 -2.59 -3.82
C GLY A 112 5.02 -1.94 -2.48
N PRO A 113 5.72 -0.87 -2.06
CA PRO A 113 5.44 -0.13 -0.83
C PRO A 113 3.97 0.31 -0.70
N ILE A 114 3.40 0.87 -1.76
CA ILE A 114 2.00 1.35 -1.76
C ILE A 114 1.03 0.20 -1.48
N LYS A 115 1.22 -0.96 -2.11
CA LYS A 115 0.35 -2.13 -1.91
C LYS A 115 0.45 -2.66 -0.48
N VAL A 116 1.65 -2.67 0.10
CA VAL A 116 1.85 -3.11 1.49
C VAL A 116 1.16 -2.15 2.46
N ILE A 117 1.33 -0.85 2.30
CA ILE A 117 0.65 0.18 3.10
C ILE A 117 -0.87 0.07 2.95
N LYS A 118 -1.38 -0.05 1.72
CA LYS A 118 -2.82 -0.22 1.44
C LYS A 118 -3.40 -1.44 2.16
N ASN A 119 -2.69 -2.57 2.11
CA ASN A 119 -3.13 -3.77 2.81
C ASN A 119 -3.11 -3.58 4.32
N HIS A 120 -2.07 -2.94 4.86
CA HIS A 120 -1.99 -2.63 6.29
C HIS A 120 -3.15 -1.71 6.73
N LEU A 121 -3.41 -0.63 6.00
CA LEU A 121 -4.56 0.27 6.21
C LEU A 121 -5.91 -0.48 6.21
N LYS A 122 -6.09 -1.46 5.31
CA LYS A 122 -7.31 -2.28 5.28
C LYS A 122 -7.48 -3.14 6.54
N PHE A 123 -6.40 -3.54 7.20
CA PHE A 123 -6.48 -4.20 8.50
C PHE A 123 -6.80 -3.21 9.62
N LEU A 124 -6.17 -2.03 9.61
CA LEU A 124 -6.44 -0.98 10.58
C LEU A 124 -7.90 -0.52 10.52
N SER A 125 -8.45 -0.35 9.31
CA SER A 125 -9.86 0.03 9.10
C SER A 125 -10.86 -1.02 9.59
N ARG A 126 -10.41 -2.26 9.84
CA ARG A 126 -11.22 -3.34 10.43
C ARG A 126 -11.05 -3.43 11.95
N GLY A 127 -10.34 -2.48 12.55
CA GLY A 127 -10.04 -2.50 13.98
C GLY A 127 -8.93 -3.47 14.38
N ILE A 128 -8.15 -4.00 13.44
CA ILE A 128 -7.05 -4.94 13.73
C ILE A 128 -5.74 -4.15 13.81
N TRP A 129 -5.40 -3.66 15.00
CA TRP A 129 -4.23 -2.79 15.24
C TRP A 129 -2.98 -3.55 15.72
N SER A 130 -3.07 -4.88 15.84
CA SER A 130 -2.00 -5.75 16.35
C SER A 130 -0.93 -6.14 15.33
N GLN A 131 -1.02 -5.60 14.11
CA GLN A 131 -0.07 -5.89 13.04
C GLN A 131 1.34 -5.36 13.37
N ARG A 132 2.35 -5.89 12.69
CA ARG A 132 3.72 -5.36 12.79
C ARG A 132 3.87 -4.10 11.92
N PRO A 133 4.78 -3.17 12.25
CA PRO A 133 5.11 -2.06 11.37
C PRO A 133 5.45 -2.54 9.96
N VAL A 134 5.10 -1.72 8.97
CA VAL A 134 5.34 -2.02 7.56
C VAL A 134 6.84 -2.01 7.31
N LYS A 135 7.34 -3.01 6.59
CA LYS A 135 8.73 -3.08 6.14
C LYS A 135 8.77 -3.17 4.61
N VAL A 136 9.64 -2.40 4.00
CA VAL A 136 9.90 -2.39 2.55
C VAL A 136 11.39 -2.62 2.27
N ARG A 137 11.80 -2.76 1.01
CA ARG A 137 13.19 -3.07 0.65
C ARG A 137 14.02 -1.80 0.70
N GLU A 138 15.25 -1.87 1.22
CA GLU A 138 16.15 -0.71 1.41
C GLU A 138 16.29 0.19 0.17
N ASN A 139 16.26 -0.38 -1.04
CA ASN A 139 16.40 0.34 -2.32
C ASN A 139 15.06 0.77 -2.97
N ASP A 140 13.96 0.76 -2.23
CA ASP A 140 12.67 1.27 -2.74
C ASP A 140 12.63 2.80 -2.59
N GLU A 141 12.16 3.52 -3.60
CA GLU A 141 12.07 5.00 -3.63
C GLU A 141 11.14 5.59 -2.54
N PHE A 142 10.32 4.76 -1.89
CA PHE A 142 9.27 5.18 -0.96
C PHE A 142 9.61 4.90 0.52
N GLN A 143 10.89 4.83 0.89
CA GLN A 143 11.31 4.64 2.29
C GLN A 143 10.73 5.72 3.21
N ASP A 144 10.90 6.99 2.86
CA ASP A 144 10.40 8.12 3.66
C ASP A 144 8.87 8.04 3.89
N LEU A 145 8.11 7.60 2.88
CA LEU A 145 6.67 7.41 3.01
C LEU A 145 6.35 6.28 4.00
N VAL A 146 7.09 5.18 3.94
CA VAL A 146 6.91 4.03 4.85
C VAL A 146 7.30 4.41 6.27
N ASP A 147 8.36 5.18 6.46
CA ASP A 147 8.80 5.65 7.76
C ASP A 147 7.80 6.64 8.37
N SER A 148 7.33 7.60 7.58
CA SER A 148 6.26 8.53 7.98
C SER A 148 4.98 7.77 8.34
N TYR A 149 4.63 6.75 7.56
CA TYR A 149 3.49 5.88 7.83
C TYR A 149 3.67 5.09 9.13
N ASN A 150 4.85 4.51 9.36
CA ASN A 150 5.16 3.75 10.56
C ASN A 150 5.15 4.65 11.80
N TYR A 151 5.67 5.87 11.71
CA TYR A 151 5.60 6.86 12.76
C TYR A 151 4.15 7.22 13.12
N PHE A 152 3.32 7.49 12.11
CA PHE A 152 1.89 7.71 12.29
C PHE A 152 1.21 6.52 12.99
N TYR A 153 1.47 5.31 12.50
CA TYR A 153 0.91 4.09 13.07
C TYR A 153 1.31 3.87 14.53
N GLN A 154 2.59 4.08 14.87
CA GLN A 154 3.08 3.97 16.24
C GLN A 154 2.45 5.02 17.15
N SER A 155 2.38 6.27 16.69
CA SER A 155 1.75 7.38 17.43
C SER A 155 0.29 7.08 17.73
N PHE A 156 -0.46 6.57 16.74
CA PHE A 156 -1.86 6.21 16.90
C PHE A 156 -2.05 5.05 17.89
N ARG A 157 -1.19 4.03 17.83
CA ARG A 157 -1.20 2.92 18.81
C ARG A 157 -0.89 3.40 20.22
N HIS A 158 0.05 4.31 20.36
CA HIS A 158 0.38 4.91 21.65
C HIS A 158 -0.83 5.67 22.20
N GLN A 159 -1.55 6.42 21.37
CA GLN A 159 -2.78 7.10 21.77
C GLN A 159 -3.86 6.11 22.23
N ILE A 160 -4.14 5.03 21.49
CA ILE A 160 -5.13 4.00 21.92
C ILE A 160 -4.74 3.41 23.28
N LYS A 161 -3.44 3.15 23.50
CA LYS A 161 -2.96 2.63 24.78
C LYS A 161 -3.21 3.62 25.91
N LYS A 162 -2.88 4.90 25.69
CA LYS A 162 -3.15 5.97 26.65
C LYS A 162 -4.64 6.10 26.94
N ASP A 163 -5.51 5.98 25.93
CA ASP A 163 -6.96 5.98 26.12
C ASP A 163 -7.40 4.82 27.04
N ILE A 164 -6.84 3.62 26.86
CA ILE A 164 -7.12 2.47 27.73
C ILE A 164 -6.66 2.74 29.15
N ASP A 165 -5.46 3.29 29.32
CA ASP A 165 -4.90 3.62 30.64
C ASP A 165 -5.79 4.64 31.37
N LEU A 166 -6.21 5.72 30.68
CA LEU A 166 -7.15 6.71 31.22
C LEU A 166 -8.52 6.10 31.56
N LEU A 167 -9.06 5.23 30.70
CA LEU A 167 -10.31 4.54 30.98
C LEU A 167 -10.21 3.67 32.23
N ASN A 168 -9.07 3.03 32.48
CA ASN A 168 -8.86 2.24 33.70
C ASN A 168 -8.78 3.12 34.96
N GLU A 169 -8.37 4.38 34.85
CA GLU A 169 -8.28 5.32 35.97
C GLU A 169 -9.63 5.97 36.33
N ILE A 170 -10.60 6.01 35.40
CA ILE A 170 -11.92 6.59 35.66
C ILE A 170 -12.67 5.76 36.71
N GLN A 171 -13.00 6.39 37.83
CA GLN A 171 -13.88 5.81 38.86
C GLN A 171 -15.34 5.85 38.39
N VAL A 172 -15.85 4.72 37.91
CA VAL A 172 -17.26 4.59 37.49
C VAL A 172 -18.13 4.31 38.73
N ASN A 173 -19.24 5.03 38.86
CA ASN A 173 -20.22 4.76 39.90
C ASN A 173 -20.83 3.37 39.70
N LEU A 174 -20.50 2.43 40.59
CA LEU A 174 -20.92 1.03 40.53
C LEU A 174 -22.44 0.85 40.70
N SER A 175 -23.12 1.86 41.26
CA SER A 175 -24.57 1.85 41.42
C SER A 175 -25.32 2.00 40.09
N ASP A 176 -24.71 2.67 39.10
CA ASP A 176 -25.27 2.76 37.76
C ASP A 176 -24.78 1.60 36.88
N ARG A 177 -25.65 0.58 36.76
CA ARG A 177 -25.36 -0.63 36.00
C ARG A 177 -25.13 -0.35 34.51
N GLU A 178 -25.74 0.68 33.94
CA GLU A 178 -25.59 0.98 32.51
C GLU A 178 -24.22 1.60 32.23
N SER A 179 -23.83 2.60 33.02
CA SER A 179 -22.50 3.22 32.93
C SER A 179 -21.37 2.21 33.08
N TYR A 180 -21.46 1.31 34.06
CA TYR A 180 -20.43 0.27 34.26
C TYR A 180 -20.33 -0.69 33.07
N ARG A 181 -21.47 -1.09 32.48
CA ARG A 181 -21.49 -1.97 31.30
C ARG A 181 -20.87 -1.29 30.08
N ALA A 182 -21.24 -0.03 29.82
CA ALA A 182 -20.72 0.74 28.69
C ALA A 182 -19.21 0.95 28.80
N TRP A 183 -18.73 1.32 29.99
CA TRP A 183 -17.30 1.46 30.28
C TRP A 183 -16.53 0.16 30.04
N LYS A 184 -17.04 -0.95 30.58
CA LYS A 184 -16.40 -2.26 30.43
C LYS A 184 -16.37 -2.72 28.97
N SER A 185 -17.45 -2.49 28.21
CA SER A 185 -17.47 -2.81 26.78
C SER A 185 -16.45 -1.98 26.00
N LEU A 186 -16.28 -0.70 26.33
CA LEU A 186 -15.36 0.20 25.64
C LEU A 186 -13.89 -0.20 25.89
N ILE A 187 -13.53 -0.53 27.14
CA ILE A 187 -12.20 -1.08 27.46
C ILE A 187 -11.96 -2.39 26.69
N THR A 188 -12.95 -3.29 26.70
CA THR A 188 -12.84 -4.59 26.04
C THR A 188 -12.64 -4.42 24.53
N GLU A 189 -13.36 -3.49 23.90
CA GLU A 189 -13.23 -3.18 22.48
C GLU A 189 -11.84 -2.60 22.16
N LYS A 190 -11.37 -1.60 22.92
CA LYS A 190 -10.05 -0.98 22.72
C LYS A 190 -8.90 -1.97 22.95
N GLN A 191 -9.02 -2.88 23.92
CA GLN A 191 -8.03 -3.93 24.15
C GLN A 191 -8.03 -4.97 23.04
N ALA A 192 -9.22 -5.36 22.55
CA ALA A 192 -9.36 -6.27 21.41
C ALA A 192 -8.73 -5.69 20.14
N GLN A 193 -8.87 -4.37 19.92
CA GLN A 193 -8.24 -3.67 18.80
C GLN A 193 -6.71 -3.85 18.79
N LEU A 194 -6.06 -3.78 19.95
CA LEU A 194 -4.60 -3.97 20.09
C LEU A 194 -4.17 -5.44 20.19
N ASN A 195 -5.11 -6.39 20.18
CA ASN A 195 -4.88 -7.80 20.52
C ASN A 195 -4.13 -7.97 21.84
N LEU A 196 -4.39 -7.07 22.80
CA LEU A 196 -3.91 -7.25 24.16
C LEU A 196 -4.81 -8.29 24.79
N ALA A 197 -4.23 -9.45 25.14
CA ALA A 197 -4.94 -10.41 25.98
C ALA A 197 -5.41 -9.65 27.22
N TYR A 198 -6.70 -9.73 27.53
CA TYR A 198 -7.26 -9.13 28.74
C TYR A 198 -6.43 -9.65 29.90
N LYS A 199 -5.56 -8.80 30.45
CA LYS A 199 -4.74 -9.16 31.60
C LYS A 199 -5.71 -9.13 32.76
N THR A 200 -6.36 -10.27 33.03
CA THR A 200 -7.11 -10.52 34.26
C THR A 200 -6.12 -10.59 35.44
N GLU A 201 -5.19 -9.63 35.54
CA GLU A 201 -4.33 -9.50 36.69
C GLU A 201 -5.15 -8.84 37.78
N ARG A 202 -5.70 -9.71 38.65
CA ARG A 202 -5.90 -9.44 40.07
C ARG A 202 -6.52 -8.07 40.40
N MET A 203 -7.77 -7.84 39.98
CA MET A 203 -8.73 -7.52 41.04
C MET A 203 -9.00 -8.83 41.77
N GLY A 204 -8.07 -9.20 42.65
CA GLY A 204 -8.23 -10.36 43.50
C GLY A 204 -9.51 -10.16 44.29
N ASP A 205 -10.44 -11.09 44.12
CA ASP A 205 -11.31 -11.63 45.17
C ASP A 205 -11.81 -10.66 46.25
N GLN A 206 -12.06 -9.41 45.89
CA GLN A 206 -13.08 -8.59 46.52
C GLN A 206 -14.26 -8.74 45.59
N SER A 207 -14.94 -9.87 45.77
CA SER A 207 -16.36 -10.05 45.49
C SER A 207 -17.01 -8.71 45.18
N CYS A 208 -17.34 -8.47 43.91
CA CYS A 208 -18.08 -7.28 43.49
C CYS A 208 -19.17 -7.04 44.54
N PRO A 209 -19.16 -5.94 45.31
CA PRO A 209 -20.10 -5.76 46.42
C PRO A 209 -21.54 -5.87 45.92
N VAL A 210 -21.79 -5.57 44.64
CA VAL A 210 -23.08 -5.77 43.96
C VAL A 210 -23.54 -7.23 43.92
N ILE A 211 -22.63 -8.21 43.80
CA ILE A 211 -23.00 -9.64 43.83
C ILE A 211 -23.34 -10.06 45.25
N LYS A 212 -22.58 -9.61 46.26
CA LYS A 212 -22.90 -9.88 47.67
C LYS A 212 -24.20 -9.20 48.12
N ILE A 213 -24.48 -7.99 47.66
CA ILE A 213 -25.74 -7.27 47.96
C ILE A 213 -26.92 -7.99 47.32
N HIS A 214 -26.81 -8.42 46.06
CA HIS A 214 -27.91 -9.11 45.39
C HIS A 214 -28.16 -10.52 45.97
N GLU A 215 -27.10 -11.21 46.41
CA GLU A 215 -27.22 -12.51 47.09
C GLU A 215 -27.79 -12.37 48.51
N GLN A 216 -27.54 -11.24 49.19
CA GLN A 216 -28.17 -10.90 50.47
C GLN A 216 -29.64 -10.50 50.31
N GLU A 217 -30.02 -9.75 49.27
CA GLU A 217 -31.42 -9.45 48.95
C GLU A 217 -32.21 -10.71 48.59
N LEU A 218 -31.64 -11.60 47.76
CA LEU A 218 -32.26 -12.89 47.41
C LEU A 218 -32.43 -13.82 48.62
N LYS A 219 -31.56 -13.73 49.64
CA LYS A 219 -31.76 -14.46 50.89
C LYS A 219 -32.89 -13.85 51.73
N LYS A 220 -32.96 -12.52 51.80
CA LYS A 220 -34.02 -11.80 52.52
C LYS A 220 -35.42 -12.05 51.94
N ASP A 221 -35.52 -12.09 50.61
CA ASP A 221 -36.78 -12.37 49.91
C ASP A 221 -37.25 -13.82 50.12
N LYS A 222 -36.31 -14.77 50.20
CA LYS A 222 -36.62 -16.17 50.52
C LYS A 222 -37.06 -16.37 51.97
N GLU A 223 -36.49 -15.63 52.92
CA GLU A 223 -36.90 -15.67 54.33
C GLU A 223 -38.29 -15.06 54.53
N ASN A 224 -38.61 -13.97 53.85
CA ASN A 224 -39.94 -13.33 53.91
C ASN A 224 -41.06 -14.16 53.24
N GLN A 225 -40.74 -15.07 52.32
CA GLN A 225 -41.73 -15.98 51.71
C GLN A 225 -41.97 -17.25 52.54
N ALA A 226 -41.14 -17.52 53.55
CA ALA A 226 -41.23 -18.71 54.39
C ALA A 226 -41.90 -18.47 55.76
N SER A 227 -42.29 -17.22 56.06
CA SER A 227 -43.08 -16.82 57.24
C SER A 227 -44.51 -16.49 56.85
#